data_AF-A0A2E3F2E9-F1
#
_entry.id   AF-A0A2E3F2E9-F1
#
_cell.length_a   1.000
_cell.length_b   1.000
_cell.length_c   1.000
_cell.angle_alpha   90.00
_cell.angle_beta   90.00
_cell.angle_gamma   90.00
#
_symmetry.space_group_name_H-M   'P 1'
#
loop_
_entity.id
_entity.type
_entity.pdbx_description
1 polymer ?
#
loop_
_entity_poly.entity_id
_entity_poly.type
_entity_poly.pdbx_seq_one_letter_code
_entity_poly.pdbx_strand_id
1 'polypeptide(L)'
;MGILLIPLIFILFLIHSKVKFRKLREGSKKLLATVVEYRKERGPMRNDYTLLNYPYVRISTEDSYYVKQKLKYANNWDKPFEIGQEVEVFWCGSDLLYWYAYETRFFKYLPSKWSFWR
;
A
#
# COMPACT_ATOMS: atom_id res chain seq x y z
N MET A 1 -30.64 15.80 6.87
CA MET A 1 -30.22 15.31 5.53
C MET A 1 -28.73 15.44 5.24
N GLY A 2 -28.00 16.45 5.75
CA GLY A 2 -26.57 16.65 5.44
C GLY A 2 -25.56 15.65 6.04
N ILE A 3 -25.92 14.96 7.14
CA ILE A 3 -25.00 14.07 7.88
C ILE A 3 -24.72 12.75 7.12
N LEU A 4 -25.64 12.29 6.26
CA LEU A 4 -25.51 11.05 5.48
C LEU A 4 -24.66 11.19 4.22
N LEU A 5 -24.41 12.42 3.74
CA LEU A 5 -23.61 12.66 2.52
C LEU A 5 -22.12 12.48 2.77
N ILE A 6 -21.62 12.86 3.94
CA ILE A 6 -20.19 12.74 4.30
C ILE A 6 -19.70 11.28 4.26
N PRO A 7 -20.35 10.30 4.92
CA PRO A 7 -19.90 8.91 4.85
C PRO A 7 -20.04 8.33 3.43
N LEU A 8 -21.06 8.75 2.66
CA LEU A 8 -21.22 8.33 1.27
C LEU A 8 -20.06 8.81 0.40
N ILE A 9 -19.71 10.10 0.47
CA ILE A 9 -18.58 10.70 -0.25
C ILE A 9 -17.27 10.00 0.13
N PHE A 10 -17.08 9.72 1.42
CA PHE A 10 -15.90 9.00 1.91
C PHE A 10 -15.80 7.59 1.32
N ILE A 11 -16.89 6.82 1.31
CA ILE A 11 -16.92 5.48 0.71
C ILE A 11 -16.62 5.55 -0.80
N LEU A 12 -17.23 6.50 -1.53
CA LEU A 12 -16.96 6.70 -2.95
C LEU A 12 -15.48 7.01 -3.22
N PHE A 13 -14.86 7.83 -2.39
CA PHE A 13 -13.43 8.13 -2.46
C PHE A 13 -12.55 6.90 -2.25
N LEU A 14 -12.86 6.04 -1.26
CA LEU A 14 -12.12 4.80 -1.02
C LEU A 14 -12.23 3.85 -2.21
N ILE A 15 -13.41 3.75 -2.82
CA ILE A 15 -13.64 2.88 -3.98
C ILE A 15 -12.87 3.39 -5.20
N HIS A 16 -12.94 4.69 -5.47
CA HIS A 16 -12.16 5.30 -6.54
C HIS A 16 -10.65 5.04 -6.36
N SER A 17 -10.15 5.16 -5.13
CA SER A 17 -8.76 4.87 -4.79
C SER A 17 -8.38 3.41 -5.05
N LYS A 18 -9.25 2.45 -4.66
CA LYS A 18 -9.08 1.02 -4.93
C LYS A 18 -9.03 0.71 -6.43
N VAL A 19 -9.95 1.29 -7.21
CA VAL A 19 -10.01 1.09 -8.67
C VAL A 19 -8.77 1.66 -9.35
N LYS A 20 -8.33 2.86 -8.95
CA LYS A 20 -7.10 3.48 -9.48
C LYS A 20 -5.87 2.63 -9.16
N PHE A 21 -5.73 2.18 -7.91
CA PHE A 21 -4.64 1.31 -7.49
C PHE A 21 -4.59 0.01 -8.31
N ARG A 22 -5.75 -0.60 -8.52
CA ARG A 22 -5.86 -1.83 -9.33
C ARG A 22 -5.39 -1.62 -10.77
N LYS A 23 -5.79 -0.52 -11.41
CA LYS A 23 -5.33 -0.18 -12.77
C LYS A 23 -3.80 -0.01 -12.83
N LEU A 24 -3.22 0.67 -11.85
CA LEU A 24 -1.76 0.83 -11.75
C LEU A 24 -1.05 -0.51 -11.56
N ARG A 25 -1.59 -1.36 -10.68
CA ARG A 25 -1.07 -2.70 -10.41
C ARG A 25 -1.12 -3.61 -11.64
N GLU A 26 -2.24 -3.66 -12.34
CA GLU A 26 -2.42 -4.49 -13.55
C GLU A 26 -1.49 -4.07 -14.69
N GLY A 27 -1.11 -2.80 -14.77
CA GLY A 27 -0.11 -2.29 -15.73
C GLY A 27 1.34 -2.44 -15.28
N SER A 28 1.60 -2.96 -14.07
CA SER A 28 2.94 -3.02 -13.48
C SER A 28 3.47 -4.45 -13.40
N LYS A 29 4.80 -4.60 -13.46
CA LYS A 29 5.45 -5.89 -13.24
C LYS A 29 5.36 -6.27 -11.75
N LYS A 30 4.83 -7.46 -11.48
CA LYS A 30 4.86 -8.06 -10.14
C LYS A 30 6.29 -8.49 -9.80
N LEU A 31 6.74 -8.15 -8.59
CA LEU A 31 8.04 -8.48 -8.04
C LEU A 31 7.87 -9.19 -6.70
N LEU A 32 8.83 -10.05 -6.36
CA LEU A 32 8.94 -10.63 -5.03
C LEU A 32 9.98 -9.85 -4.23
N ALA A 33 9.68 -9.59 -2.96
CA ALA A 33 10.60 -8.94 -2.06
C ALA A 33 10.53 -9.54 -0.66
N THR A 34 11.68 -9.67 0.00
CA THR A 34 11.76 -10.15 1.38
C THR A 34 11.80 -8.98 2.34
N VAL A 35 11.00 -8.99 3.40
CA VAL A 35 11.06 -7.99 4.47
C VAL A 35 12.34 -8.17 5.27
N VAL A 36 13.16 -7.12 5.36
CA VAL A 36 14.48 -7.18 6.02
C VAL A 36 14.46 -6.49 7.38
N GLU A 37 13.78 -5.35 7.47
CA GLU A 37 13.73 -4.59 8.71
C GLU A 37 12.54 -3.64 8.73
N TYR A 38 12.32 -3.03 9.89
CA TYR A 38 11.37 -1.96 10.06
C TYR A 38 12.10 -0.69 10.50
N ARG A 39 11.74 0.45 9.92
CA ARG A 39 12.21 1.76 10.36
C ARG A 39 11.05 2.62 10.80
N LYS A 40 11.23 3.29 11.95
CA LYS A 40 10.30 4.32 12.41
C LYS A 40 10.60 5.61 11.67
N GLU A 41 9.64 6.07 10.88
CA GLU A 41 9.75 7.32 10.13
C GLU A 41 8.49 8.16 10.33
N ARG A 42 8.63 9.48 10.16
CA ARG A 42 7.48 10.38 10.22
C ARG A 42 6.51 10.07 9.08
N GLY A 43 5.23 10.10 9.42
CA GLY A 43 4.18 9.98 8.42
C GLY A 43 4.22 11.12 7.39
N PRO A 44 3.55 10.92 6.23
CA PRO A 44 3.56 11.90 5.15
C PRO A 44 2.77 13.18 5.47
N MET A 45 1.98 13.21 6.54
CA MET A 45 1.23 14.40 6.95
C MET A 45 2.10 15.38 7.73
N ARG A 46 2.18 16.62 7.22
CA ARG A 46 3.10 17.68 7.64
C ARG A 46 3.06 18.08 9.12
N ASN A 47 1.93 17.87 9.81
CA ASN A 47 1.76 18.18 11.23
C ASN A 47 1.66 16.95 12.13
N ASP A 48 1.92 15.76 11.60
CA ASP A 48 1.76 14.53 12.36
C ASP A 48 3.10 14.12 12.98
N TYR A 49 3.21 14.23 14.31
CA TYR A 49 4.36 13.71 15.08
C TYR A 49 4.38 12.17 15.12
N THR A 50 3.37 11.55 14.51
CA THR A 50 3.19 10.11 14.46
C THR A 50 4.31 9.42 13.68
N LEU A 51 5.01 8.53 14.38
CA LEU A 51 6.04 7.67 13.82
C LEU A 51 5.41 6.37 13.32
N LEU A 52 5.42 6.17 12.00
CA LEU A 52 4.95 4.95 11.37
C LEU A 52 6.10 3.95 11.27
N ASN A 53 5.80 2.66 11.49
CA ASN A 53 6.75 1.58 11.26
C ASN A 53 6.69 1.17 9.78
N TYR A 54 7.65 1.63 8.98
CA TYR A 54 7.75 1.26 7.57
C TYR A 54 8.56 -0.02 7.39
N PRO A 55 8.03 -1.01 6.65
CA PRO A 55 8.80 -2.17 6.23
C PRO A 55 9.81 -1.76 5.14
N TYR A 56 11.05 -2.22 5.30
CA TYR A 56 12.08 -2.15 4.29
C TYR A 56 12.30 -3.55 3.74
N VAL A 57 12.26 -3.66 2.41
CA VAL A 57 12.29 -4.93 1.71
C VAL A 57 13.49 -5.00 0.77
N ARG A 58 13.94 -6.22 0.51
CA ARG A 58 14.92 -6.55 -0.52
C ARG A 58 14.19 -7.18 -1.68
N ILE A 59 14.27 -6.58 -2.87
CA ILE A 59 13.66 -7.16 -4.07
C ILE A 59 14.52 -8.34 -4.53
N SER A 60 13.90 -9.50 -4.72
CA SER A 60 14.53 -10.71 -5.22
C SER A 60 14.79 -10.56 -6.73
N THR A 61 15.81 -9.80 -7.09
CA THR A 61 16.33 -9.74 -8.48
C THR A 61 17.75 -10.32 -8.46
N GLU A 62 18.12 -11.02 -9.52
CA GLU A 62 19.28 -11.93 -9.59
C GLU A 62 20.65 -11.29 -9.39
N ASP A 63 20.74 -9.95 -9.35
CA ASP A 63 22.02 -9.27 -9.17
C ASP A 63 22.30 -8.90 -7.71
N SER A 64 23.50 -9.31 -7.28
CA SER A 64 24.14 -9.21 -5.96
C SER A 64 24.19 -7.83 -5.27
N TYR A 65 23.59 -6.79 -5.85
CA TYR A 65 23.55 -5.45 -5.25
C TYR A 65 22.37 -5.30 -4.30
N TYR A 66 22.66 -5.46 -3.01
CA TYR A 66 21.72 -5.30 -1.90
C TYR A 66 21.29 -3.84 -1.71
N VAL A 67 20.17 -3.43 -2.31
CA VAL A 67 19.51 -2.15 -1.98
C VAL A 67 18.22 -2.42 -1.22
N LYS A 68 18.17 -1.99 0.05
CA LYS A 68 16.94 -2.01 0.86
C LYS A 68 16.01 -0.91 0.36
N GLN A 69 14.79 -1.26 -0.02
CA GLN A 69 13.79 -0.31 -0.49
C GLN A 69 12.64 -0.17 0.50
N LYS A 70 12.22 1.07 0.73
CA LYS A 70 11.07 1.38 1.58
C LYS A 70 9.80 0.91 0.90
N LEU A 71 9.07 0.01 1.54
CA LEU A 71 7.73 -0.38 1.11
C LEU A 71 6.73 0.60 1.71
N LYS A 72 5.96 1.29 0.87
CA LYS A 72 4.98 2.31 1.29
C LYS A 72 3.69 1.66 1.80
N TYR A 73 3.84 0.87 2.85
CA TYR A 73 2.77 0.13 3.51
C TYR A 73 3.09 0.04 5.01
N ALA A 74 2.71 1.07 5.75
CA ALA A 74 3.02 1.20 7.17
C ALA A 74 1.77 1.33 8.03
N ASN A 75 1.90 0.92 9.29
CA ASN A 75 0.91 1.08 10.33
C ASN A 75 1.62 1.44 11.64
N ASN A 76 0.96 2.21 12.50
CA ASN A 76 1.48 2.51 13.85
C ASN A 76 1.27 1.35 14.81
N TRP A 77 0.17 0.61 14.63
CA TRP A 77 -0.31 -0.35 15.60
C TRP A 77 0.43 -1.68 15.47
N ASP A 78 0.65 -2.13 14.24
CA ASP A 78 1.22 -3.45 13.96
C ASP A 78 2.30 -3.39 12.89
N LYS A 79 3.22 -4.36 12.95
CA LYS A 79 4.07 -4.73 11.82
C LYS A 79 3.25 -5.66 10.91
N PRO A 80 2.83 -5.22 9.70
CA PRO A 80 1.96 -6.01 8.84
C PRO A 80 2.60 -7.29 8.30
N PHE A 81 3.91 -7.41 8.43
CA PHE A 81 4.71 -8.54 7.94
C PHE A 81 5.77 -8.93 8.96
N GLU A 82 6.16 -10.19 8.96
CA GLU A 82 7.30 -10.69 9.73
C GLU A 82 8.62 -10.37 9.01
N ILE A 83 9.71 -10.21 9.77
CA ILE A 83 11.05 -10.09 9.17
C ILE A 83 11.42 -11.44 8.56
N GLY A 84 11.90 -11.44 7.32
CA GLY A 84 12.15 -12.65 6.52
C GLY A 84 10.96 -13.08 5.65
N GLN A 85 9.78 -12.47 5.84
CA GLN A 85 8.61 -12.81 5.03
C GLN A 85 8.78 -12.31 3.60
N GLU A 86 8.47 -13.18 2.63
CA GLU A 86 8.35 -12.79 1.22
C GLU A 86 6.98 -12.17 0.94
N VAL A 87 6.99 -11.03 0.26
CA VAL A 87 5.81 -10.26 -0.09
C VAL A 87 5.85 -9.88 -1.57
N GLU A 88 4.68 -9.86 -2.19
CA GLU A 88 4.54 -9.37 -3.57
C GLU A 88 4.43 -7.84 -3.58
N VAL A 89 5.22 -7.22 -4.43
CA VAL A 89 5.32 -5.76 -4.56
C VAL A 89 5.36 -5.34 -6.03
N PHE A 90 5.16 -4.06 -6.28
CA PHE A 90 5.36 -3.47 -7.61
C PHE A 90 5.78 -2.00 -7.49
N TRP A 91 6.46 -1.51 -8.51
CA TRP A 91 6.84 -0.11 -8.62
C TRP A 91 5.69 0.73 -9.18
N CYS A 92 5.45 1.88 -8.56
CA CYS A 92 4.54 2.91 -9.04
C CYS A 92 5.26 4.26 -8.99
N GLY A 93 5.89 4.66 -10.11
CA GLY A 93 6.83 5.77 -10.11
C GLY A 93 8.04 5.45 -9.23
N SER A 94 8.36 6.32 -8.27
CA SER A 94 9.43 6.10 -7.29
C SER A 94 9.00 5.32 -6.04
N ASP A 95 7.71 5.02 -5.90
CA ASP A 95 7.18 4.34 -4.72
C ASP A 95 7.10 2.82 -4.95
N LEU A 96 7.56 2.04 -3.97
CA LEU A 96 7.34 0.60 -3.92
C LEU A 96 6.06 0.32 -3.13
N LEU A 97 5.09 -0.36 -3.75
CA LEU A 97 3.76 -0.63 -3.19
C LEU A 97 3.53 -2.12 -2.96
N TYR A 98 2.78 -2.44 -1.91
CA TYR A 98 2.38 -3.81 -1.60
C TYR A 98 1.24 -4.27 -2.52
N TRP A 99 1.41 -5.41 -3.19
CA TRP A 99 0.48 -5.88 -4.24
C TRP A 99 -0.97 -6.04 -3.76
N TYR A 100 -1.15 -6.49 -2.52
CA TYR A 100 -2.46 -6.78 -1.94
C TYR A 100 -2.97 -5.68 -1.00
N ALA A 101 -2.43 -4.45 -1.09
CA ALA A 101 -2.78 -3.35 -0.16
C ALA A 101 -4.29 -3.05 -0.07
N TYR A 102 -5.05 -3.26 -1.14
CA TYR A 102 -6.51 -3.05 -1.19
C TYR A 102 -7.34 -4.36 -1.16
N GLU A 103 -6.70 -5.49 -0.89
CA GLU A 103 -7.34 -6.79 -0.73
C GLU A 103 -7.38 -7.25 0.74
N THR A 104 -6.83 -6.43 1.64
CA THR A 104 -6.81 -6.68 3.09
C THR A 104 -7.90 -5.87 3.82
N ARG A 105 -8.29 -6.36 5.01
CA ARG A 105 -9.18 -5.66 5.96
C ARG A 105 -10.48 -5.17 5.30
N PHE A 106 -10.92 -3.97 5.67
CA PHE A 106 -12.15 -3.34 5.18
C PHE A 106 -12.17 -3.15 3.66
N PHE A 107 -11.01 -2.93 3.03
CA PHE A 107 -10.93 -2.74 1.58
C PHE A 107 -11.38 -3.96 0.79
N LYS A 108 -11.33 -5.17 1.37
CA LYS A 108 -11.82 -6.41 0.74
C LYS A 108 -13.29 -6.31 0.33
N TYR A 109 -14.11 -5.64 1.13
CA TYR A 109 -15.56 -5.51 0.90
C TYR A 109 -15.94 -4.41 -0.09
N LEU A 110 -14.98 -3.55 -0.45
CA LEU A 110 -15.22 -2.51 -1.46
C LEU A 110 -15.20 -3.09 -2.87
N PRO A 111 -16.11 -2.68 -3.76
CA PRO A 111 -16.16 -3.17 -5.13
C PRO A 111 -14.85 -2.89 -5.88
N SER A 112 -14.40 -3.88 -6.65
CA SER A 112 -13.15 -3.83 -7.41
C SER A 112 -13.32 -3.30 -8.85
N LYS A 113 -14.57 -3.05 -9.25
CA LYS A 113 -14.99 -2.43 -10.51
C LYS A 113 -16.12 -1.47 -10.18
N TRP A 114 -16.05 -0.25 -10.68
CA TRP A 114 -17.11 0.74 -10.56
C TRP A 114 -17.46 1.23 -11.96
N SER A 115 -18.68 0.95 -12.41
CA SER A 115 -19.13 1.22 -13.78
C SER A 115 -19.84 2.56 -13.95
N PHE A 116 -19.98 3.37 -12.90
CA PHE A 116 -20.83 4.57 -12.97
C PHE A 116 -20.23 5.73 -13.80
N TRP A 117 -18.93 5.68 -14.11
CA TRP A 117 -18.22 6.71 -14.88
C TRP A 117 -17.47 6.08 -16.06
N ARG A 118 -18.18 5.29 -16.88
CA ARG A 118 -17.70 4.84 -18.19
C ARG A 118 -18.37 5.63 -19.28
#